data_AF-A0A7W0MGH8-F1
#
_entry.id   AF-A0A7W0MGH8-F1
#
_cell.length_a   1.000
_cell.length_b   1.000
_cell.length_c   1.000
_cell.angle_alpha   90.00
_cell.angle_beta   90.00
_cell.angle_gamma   90.00
#
_symmetry.space_group_name_H-M   'P 1'
#
loop_
_entity.id
_entity.type
_entity.pdbx_description
1 polymer ?
#
loop_
_entity_poly.entity_id
_entity_poly.type
_entity_poly.pdbx_seq_one_letter_code
_entity_poly.pdbx_strand_id
1 'polypeptide(L)' 'MEATRVTVDEVKERMTRGEPFTFVDTRNPKAWGESDEKLPGAIRVPADEVAQHLNEIPRDRVVVTYCT' A
#
# COMPACT_ATOMS: atom_id res chain seq x y z
N MET A 1 -5.47 13.23 -12.72
CA MET A 1 -6.23 11.99 -12.45
C MET A 1 -6.29 11.83 -10.96
N GLU A 2 -7.48 11.71 -10.37
CA GLU A 2 -7.62 11.39 -8.95
C GLU A 2 -7.42 9.88 -8.75
N ALA A 3 -6.78 9.51 -7.64
CA ALA A 3 -6.66 8.11 -7.27
C ALA A 3 -8.03 7.56 -6.87
N THR A 4 -8.40 6.40 -7.42
CA THR A 4 -9.61 5.69 -7.01
C THR A 4 -9.48 5.29 -5.54
N ARG A 5 -10.43 5.72 -4.70
CA ARG A 5 -10.49 5.33 -3.30
C ARG A 5 -11.19 3.97 -3.16
N VAL A 6 -10.74 3.19 -2.19
CA VAL A 6 -11.33 1.91 -1.79
C VAL A 6 -11.38 1.85 -0.26
N THR A 7 -12.42 1.26 0.27
CA THR A 7 -12.57 1.01 1.72
C THR A 7 -11.84 -0.27 2.13
N VAL A 8 -11.58 -0.40 3.43
CA VAL A 8 -10.96 -1.61 3.99
C VAL A 8 -11.81 -2.85 3.73
N ASP A 9 -13.14 -2.74 3.83
CA ASP A 9 -14.04 -3.88 3.66
C ASP A 9 -14.10 -4.35 2.20
N GLU A 10 -14.10 -3.42 1.24
CA GLU A 10 -14.01 -3.76 -0.19
C GLU A 10 -12.69 -4.47 -0.53
N VAL A 11 -11.57 -4.01 0.05
CA VAL A 11 -10.28 -4.69 -0.14
C VAL A 11 -10.32 -6.10 0.44
N LYS A 12 -10.86 -6.27 1.66
CA LYS A 12 -10.99 -7.59 2.30
C LYS A 12 -11.86 -8.54 1.49
N GLU A 13 -13.01 -8.09 0.99
CA GLU A 13 -13.89 -8.91 0.16
C GLU A 13 -13.18 -9.40 -1.11
N ARG A 14 -12.45 -8.51 -1.78
CA ARG A 14 -11.68 -8.83 -2.98
C ARG A 14 -10.53 -9.80 -2.67
N MET A 15 -9.85 -9.64 -1.54
CA MET A 15 -8.83 -10.59 -1.07
C MET A 15 -9.44 -11.97 -0.80
N THR A 16 -10.62 -12.06 -0.17
CA THR A 16 -11.32 -13.32 0.06
C THR A 16 -11.69 -14.03 -1.25
N ARG A 17 -11.94 -13.26 -2.32
CA ARG A 17 -12.19 -13.79 -3.67
C ARG A 17 -10.92 -14.23 -4.41
N GLY A 18 -9.74 -14.12 -3.79
CA GLY A 18 -8.46 -14.53 -4.37
C GLY A 18 -7.85 -13.51 -5.33
N GLU A 19 -8.31 -12.26 -5.33
CA GLU A 19 -7.71 -11.22 -6.15
C GLU A 19 -6.30 -10.85 -5.60
N PRO A 20 -5.27 -10.77 -6.46
CA PRO A 20 -3.92 -10.42 -6.02
C PRO A 20 -3.79 -8.93 -5.74
N PHE A 21 -3.18 -8.59 -4.60
CA PHE A 21 -2.91 -7.22 -4.20
C PHE A 21 -1.43 -7.01 -3.84
N THR A 22 -0.96 -5.79 -4.05
CA THR A 22 0.21 -5.22 -3.40
C THR A 22 -0.22 -4.04 -2.56
N PHE A 23 0.20 -4.04 -1.30
CA PHE A 23 0.02 -2.89 -0.42
C PHE A 23 1.28 -2.04 -0.40
N VAL A 24 1.11 -0.73 -0.46
CA VAL A 24 2.19 0.25 -0.41
C VAL A 24 1.99 1.16 0.79
N ASP A 25 2.92 1.07 1.75
CA ASP A 25 2.95 1.90 2.94
C ASP A 25 3.64 3.23 2.62
N THR A 26 2.86 4.30 2.57
CA THR A 26 3.36 5.65 2.26
C THR A 26 3.50 6.54 3.49
N ARG A 27 3.39 5.95 4.71
CA ARG A 27 3.57 6.68 5.96
C ARG A 27 4.97 7.29 6.01
N ASN A 28 5.06 8.51 6.55
CA ASN A 28 6.35 9.15 6.79
C ASN A 28 7.19 8.32 7.80
N PRO A 29 8.52 8.50 7.84
CA PRO A 29 9.40 7.68 8.68
C PRO A 29 9.01 7.67 10.17
N LYS A 30 8.50 8.79 10.70
CA LYS A 30 8.05 8.92 12.08
C LYS A 30 6.81 8.08 12.34
N ALA A 31 5.74 8.28 11.57
CA ALA A 31 4.48 7.55 11.72
C ALA A 31 4.65 6.04 11.50
N TRP A 32 5.55 5.64 10.60
CA TRP A 32 5.90 4.22 10.41
C TRP A 32 6.72 3.66 11.57
N GLY A 33 7.67 4.44 12.10
CA GLY A 33 8.56 4.03 13.19
C GLY A 33 7.86 3.96 14.55
N GLU A 34 6.89 4.84 14.80
CA GLU A 34 6.08 4.88 16.03
C GLU A 34 4.90 3.91 16.00
N SER A 35 4.64 3.22 14.89
CA SER A 35 3.51 2.31 14.77
C SER A 35 3.86 0.90 15.24
N ASP A 36 3.07 0.41 16.20
CA ASP A 36 3.12 -0.98 16.68
C ASP A 36 2.59 -1.99 15.65
N GLU A 37 1.86 -1.51 14.63
CA GLU A 37 1.22 -2.34 13.62
C GLU A 37 1.71 -2.01 12.21
N LYS A 38 2.13 -3.06 11.49
CA LYS A 38 2.59 -2.98 10.11
C LYS A 38 1.94 -4.08 9.31
N LEU A 39 1.36 -3.73 8.17
CA LEU A 39 0.71 -4.70 7.30
C LEU A 39 1.76 -5.65 6.72
N PRO A 40 1.68 -6.97 6.98
CA PRO A 40 2.66 -7.92 6.47
C PRO A 40 2.71 -7.91 4.95
N GLY A 41 3.92 -7.88 4.39
CA GLY A 41 4.14 -7.87 2.95
C GLY A 41 3.88 -6.53 2.25
N ALA A 42 3.54 -5.47 3.00
CA ALA A 42 3.47 -4.13 2.42
C ALA A 42 4.88 -3.63 2.04
N ILE A 43 4.98 -3.02 0.85
CA ILE A 43 6.20 -2.38 0.37
C ILE A 43 6.24 -0.97 0.96
N ARG A 44 7.32 -0.65 1.68
CA ARG A 44 7.50 0.69 2.26
C ARG A 44 8.00 1.65 1.19
N VAL A 45 7.18 2.63 0.84
CA VAL A 45 7.50 3.66 -0.14
C VAL A 45 7.10 5.02 0.43
N PRO A 46 8.01 5.71 1.16
CA PRO A 46 7.75 7.07 1.60
C PRO A 46 7.33 7.96 0.43
N ALA A 47 6.35 8.84 0.67
CA ALA A 47 5.73 9.64 -0.40
C ALA A 47 6.73 10.55 -1.15
N ASP A 48 7.84 10.92 -0.50
CA ASP A 48 8.95 11.69 -1.04
C ASP A 48 10.01 10.86 -1.78
N GLU A 49 9.97 9.53 -1.66
CA GLU A 49 10.95 8.60 -2.23
C GLU A 49 10.38 7.73 -3.37
N VAL A 50 9.12 7.96 -3.78
CA VAL A 50 8.38 7.12 -4.75
C VAL A 50 9.19 6.80 -6.01
N ALA A 51 9.87 7.80 -6.59
CA ALA A 51 10.64 7.62 -7.82
C ALA A 51 11.74 6.54 -7.70
N GLN A 52 12.31 6.36 -6.50
CA GLN A 52 13.38 5.40 -6.23
C GLN A 52 12.82 3.97 -6.11
N HIS A 53 11.58 3.82 -5.65
CA HIS A 53 10.93 2.54 -5.39
C HIS A 53 9.98 2.06 -6.50
N LEU A 54 9.80 2.82 -7.58
CA LEU A 54 8.89 2.46 -8.68
C LEU A 54 9.17 1.08 -9.30
N ASN A 55 10.40 0.58 -9.21
CA ASN A 55 10.79 -0.73 -9.73
C ASN A 55 10.42 -1.89 -8.79
N GLU A 56 10.13 -1.60 -7.53
CA GLU A 56 9.72 -2.60 -6.53
C GLU A 56 8.22 -2.90 -6.59
N ILE A 57 7.42 -1.98 -7.16
CA ILE A 57 5.97 -2.09 -7.22
C ILE A 57 5.57 -3.00 -8.40
N PRO A 58 4.92 -4.15 -8.16
CA PRO A 58 4.42 -5.02 -9.22
C PRO A 58 3.37 -4.32 -10.08
N ARG A 59 3.42 -4.54 -11.40
CA ARG A 59 2.50 -3.94 -12.37
C ARG A 59 1.42 -4.89 -12.87
N ASP A 60 1.43 -6.13 -12.40
CA ASP A 60 0.55 -7.23 -12.81
C ASP A 60 -0.67 -7.42 -11.89
N ARG A 61 -0.80 -6.58 -10.85
CA ARG A 61 -1.84 -6.71 -9.81
C ARG A 61 -2.26 -5.35 -9.26
N VAL A 62 -3.29 -5.35 -8.42
CA VAL A 62 -3.84 -4.12 -7.87
C VAL A 62 -2.94 -3.57 -6.78
N VAL A 63 -2.59 -2.28 -6.91
CA VAL A 63 -1.78 -1.55 -5.92
C VAL A 63 -2.71 -0.73 -5.02
N VAL A 64 -2.65 -0.98 -3.73
CA VAL A 64 -3.38 -0.22 -2.70
C VAL A 64 -2.36 0.55 -1.86
N THR A 65 -2.34 1.87 -2.04
CA THR A 65 -1.53 2.77 -1.21
C THR A 65 -2.29 3.12 0.06
N TYR A 66 -1.61 3.14 1.20
CA TYR A 66 -2.17 3.65 2.44
C TYR A 66 -1.19 4.61 3.14
N CYS A 67 -1.77 5.56 3.88
CA CYS A 67 -1.06 6.52 4.73
C CYS A 67 -1.86 6.69 6.03
N THR A 68 -1.30 7.44 6.97
CA THR A 68 -2.01 7.90 8.18
C THR A 68 -2.77 9.18 7.88
#